data_AF-A0A256SJN9-F1
#
_entry.id   AF-A0A256SJN9-F1
#
_cell.length_a   1.000
_cell.length_b   1.000
_cell.length_c   1.000
_cell.angle_alpha   90.00
_cell.angle_beta   90.00
_cell.angle_gamma   90.00
#
_symmetry.space_group_name_H-M   'P 1'
#
loop_
_entity.id
_entity.type
_entity.pdbx_description
1 polymer ?
#
loop_
_entity_poly.entity_id
_entity_poly.type
_entity_poly.pdbx_seq_one_letter_code
_entity_poly.pdbx_strand_id
1 'polypeptide(L)'
;MSKKIQTNNESKFVEKKPFYKRIWFWIIVILILAFIGANSSTSESKQNISNNSSKKVTSSSSSRKVSKPSGKNSSSEQKSKKVAINEKLEARLKEDQDFADQGNTSFSFSKYAYKITANKNNELSIYVTGDFLQLSESQKNEIGKKLQSMANSVLYEENKIDDDEYKEKTITTFYLNKDVSVGVSQVFDHSKFHWNKNK
;
A
#
# COMPACT_ATOMS: atom_id res chain seq x y z
N MET A 1 75.64 -18.78 4.30
CA MET A 1 75.09 -18.02 3.16
C MET A 1 73.64 -17.66 3.45
N SER A 2 73.35 -16.37 3.38
CA SER A 2 72.06 -15.76 3.68
C SER A 2 71.04 -16.01 2.58
N LYS A 3 69.78 -16.30 2.94
CA LYS A 3 68.62 -15.75 2.23
C LYS A 3 67.53 -15.36 3.24
N LYS A 4 67.06 -14.14 3.06
CA LYS A 4 66.17 -13.34 3.91
C LYS A 4 64.86 -13.13 3.12
N ILE A 5 63.75 -13.03 3.85
CA ILE A 5 62.49 -12.30 3.54
C ILE A 5 61.53 -12.95 2.52
N GLN A 6 60.32 -13.27 2.99
CA GLN A 6 59.11 -12.51 2.62
C GLN A 6 57.98 -12.77 3.64
N THR A 7 57.81 -11.79 4.51
CA THR A 7 56.64 -11.60 5.38
C THR A 7 55.52 -11.02 4.52
N ASN A 8 54.52 -11.81 4.17
CA ASN A 8 53.27 -11.28 3.64
C ASN A 8 52.24 -11.28 4.76
N ASN A 9 52.01 -10.07 5.29
CA ASN A 9 50.92 -9.69 6.16
C ASN A 9 49.59 -10.18 5.56
N GLU A 10 48.99 -11.21 6.16
CA GLU A 10 47.56 -11.45 6.03
C GLU A 10 46.82 -10.44 6.91
N SER A 11 46.55 -9.26 6.36
CA SER A 11 45.54 -8.36 6.91
C SER A 11 44.16 -9.01 6.76
N LYS A 12 43.77 -9.81 7.76
CA LYS A 12 42.37 -10.20 7.96
C LYS A 12 41.54 -8.94 8.15
N PHE A 13 40.93 -8.47 7.06
CA PHE A 13 39.93 -7.43 7.07
C PHE A 13 38.69 -8.01 7.74
N VAL A 14 38.57 -7.79 9.05
CA VAL A 14 37.34 -8.07 9.78
C VAL A 14 36.30 -7.07 9.27
N GLU A 15 35.38 -7.54 8.44
CA GLU A 15 34.17 -6.79 8.10
C GLU A 15 33.48 -6.38 9.40
N LYS A 16 33.59 -5.09 9.76
CA LYS A 16 32.82 -4.54 10.86
C LYS A 16 31.35 -4.59 10.43
N LYS A 17 30.59 -5.54 11.00
CA LYS A 17 29.12 -5.51 10.93
C LYS A 17 28.66 -4.09 11.27
N PRO A 18 27.81 -3.45 10.44
CA PRO A 18 27.37 -2.10 10.72
C PRO A 18 26.43 -2.14 11.92
N PHE A 19 26.97 -1.93 13.12
CA PHE A 19 26.20 -1.82 14.37
C PHE A 19 25.17 -0.68 14.29
N TYR A 20 25.38 0.28 13.38
CA TYR A 20 24.48 1.38 13.05
C TYR A 20 23.11 0.94 12.50
N LYS A 21 23.01 -0.26 11.87
CA LYS A 21 21.73 -0.78 11.35
C LYS A 21 20.71 -1.09 12.46
N ARG A 22 21.17 -1.28 13.71
CA ARG A 22 20.30 -1.66 14.84
C ARG A 22 20.01 -0.51 15.80
N ILE A 23 20.90 0.48 15.86
CA ILE A 23 20.75 1.65 16.75
C ILE A 23 19.82 2.72 16.14
N TRP A 24 19.77 2.84 14.80
CA TRP A 24 18.93 3.86 14.16
C TRP A 24 17.43 3.68 14.46
N PHE A 25 16.98 2.44 14.66
CA PHE A 25 15.59 2.15 15.03
C PHE A 25 15.22 2.68 16.43
N TRP A 26 16.16 2.68 17.40
CA TRP A 26 15.91 3.18 18.74
C TRP A 26 15.66 4.69 18.78
N ILE A 27 16.30 5.44 17.88
CA ILE A 27 16.14 6.90 17.77
C ILE A 27 14.72 7.25 17.31
N ILE A 28 14.14 6.48 16.38
CA ILE A 28 12.78 6.65 15.88
C ILE A 28 11.73 6.33 16.96
N VAL A 29 11.96 5.30 17.77
CA VAL A 29 11.05 4.94 18.86
C VAL A 29 10.98 6.05 19.91
N ILE A 30 12.13 6.60 20.33
CA ILE A 30 12.18 7.71 21.31
C ILE A 30 11.47 8.96 20.76
N LEU A 31 11.62 9.25 19.46
CA LEU A 31 10.96 10.38 18.82
C LEU A 31 9.43 10.25 18.87
N ILE A 32 8.88 9.04 18.66
CA ILE A 32 7.43 8.80 18.69
C ILE A 32 6.87 8.92 20.11
N LEU A 33 7.58 8.42 21.13
CA LEU A 33 7.16 8.56 22.53
C LEU A 33 7.14 10.03 22.98
N ALA A 34 8.02 10.89 22.45
CA ALA A 34 8.05 12.30 22.79
C ALA A 34 6.81 13.09 22.32
N PHE A 35 6.10 12.62 21.28
CA PHE A 35 4.89 13.28 20.76
C PHE A 35 3.60 12.91 21.51
N ILE A 36 3.60 11.86 22.33
CA ILE A 36 2.40 11.39 23.05
C ILE A 36 2.17 12.18 24.36
N GLY A 37 3.15 12.99 24.79
CA GLY A 37 3.10 13.74 26.06
C GLY A 37 2.49 15.15 26.00
N ALA A 38 2.07 15.66 24.83
CA ALA A 38 1.58 17.03 24.70
C ALA A 38 0.34 17.13 23.81
N ASN A 39 -0.83 16.77 24.34
CA ASN A 39 -2.11 17.30 23.86
C ASN A 39 -3.08 17.43 25.03
N SER A 40 -2.90 18.51 25.80
CA SER A 40 -4.01 19.12 26.52
C SER A 40 -4.41 20.38 25.75
N SER A 41 -5.63 20.39 25.21
CA SER A 41 -6.46 21.60 25.15
C SER A 41 -7.88 21.28 24.69
N THR A 42 -8.78 21.54 25.64
CA THR A 42 -10.22 21.79 25.57
C THR A 42 -10.64 22.66 24.38
N SER A 43 -11.82 22.42 23.80
CA SER A 43 -12.95 23.38 23.76
C SER A 43 -14.17 22.84 22.99
N GLU A 44 -15.32 22.97 23.62
CA GLU A 44 -16.67 22.70 23.12
C GLU A 44 -17.07 23.64 21.96
N SER A 45 -17.95 23.17 21.08
CA SER A 45 -19.16 23.93 20.73
C SER A 45 -20.23 22.99 20.17
N LYS A 46 -21.32 22.86 20.93
CA LYS A 46 -22.61 22.37 20.44
C LYS A 46 -23.39 23.59 19.98
N GLN A 47 -23.85 23.62 18.74
CA GLN A 47 -25.07 24.35 18.42
C GLN A 47 -25.87 23.68 17.30
N ASN A 48 -27.18 23.76 17.53
CA ASN A 48 -28.33 23.14 16.91
C ASN A 48 -28.55 23.62 15.45
N ILE A 49 -29.35 22.90 14.65
CA ILE A 49 -30.48 23.45 13.88
C ILE A 49 -31.33 22.29 13.30
N SER A 50 -32.46 22.07 13.97
CA SER A 50 -33.85 21.88 13.49
C SER A 50 -34.12 21.25 12.11
N ASN A 51 -34.82 20.11 12.15
CA ASN A 51 -35.61 19.52 11.07
C ASN A 51 -36.99 20.20 10.95
N ASN A 52 -37.42 20.60 9.75
CA ASN A 52 -38.83 20.53 9.39
C ASN A 52 -39.12 20.54 7.86
N SER A 53 -40.08 19.67 7.51
CA SER A 53 -41.12 19.76 6.47
C SER A 53 -40.79 19.88 4.98
N SER A 54 -40.91 18.73 4.32
CA SER A 54 -41.90 18.43 3.25
C SER A 54 -42.22 19.49 2.18
N LYS A 55 -41.90 19.14 0.92
CA LYS A 55 -42.82 19.37 -0.21
C LYS A 55 -42.64 18.31 -1.32
N LYS A 56 -43.78 17.95 -1.89
CA LYS A 56 -44.12 16.78 -2.71
C LYS A 56 -44.19 17.17 -4.20
N VAL A 57 -43.87 16.21 -5.09
CA VAL A 57 -44.23 16.03 -6.54
C VAL A 57 -43.79 17.13 -7.55
N THR A 58 -43.35 16.83 -8.78
CA THR A 58 -44.05 16.01 -9.82
C THR A 58 -43.12 15.63 -11.00
N SER A 59 -43.27 14.37 -11.47
CA SER A 59 -43.14 13.79 -12.83
C SER A 59 -42.28 14.43 -13.94
N SER A 60 -41.48 13.61 -14.63
CA SER A 60 -41.85 13.09 -15.97
C SER A 60 -40.84 12.08 -16.53
N SER A 61 -41.39 11.06 -17.15
CA SER A 61 -40.80 9.91 -17.83
C SER A 61 -40.25 10.22 -19.22
N SER A 62 -39.15 9.59 -19.63
CA SER A 62 -39.09 8.99 -20.98
C SER A 62 -38.03 7.88 -21.08
N SER A 63 -38.33 6.91 -21.91
CA SER A 63 -37.86 5.54 -21.86
C SER A 63 -37.17 5.12 -23.18
N ARG A 64 -36.20 4.19 -23.06
CA ARG A 64 -35.81 3.13 -24.03
C ARG A 64 -35.11 3.54 -25.34
N LYS A 65 -33.87 3.07 -25.49
CA LYS A 65 -33.34 2.33 -26.66
C LYS A 65 -32.39 1.24 -26.14
N VAL A 66 -32.84 0.00 -25.97
CA VAL A 66 -32.75 -1.14 -26.90
C VAL A 66 -31.32 -1.40 -27.41
N SER A 67 -30.79 -2.49 -26.89
CA SER A 67 -29.52 -3.17 -27.15
C SER A 67 -29.55 -3.99 -28.45
N LYS A 68 -28.38 -4.18 -29.09
CA LYS A 68 -28.03 -5.44 -29.74
C LYS A 68 -26.52 -5.70 -29.67
N PRO A 69 -26.08 -6.95 -29.44
CA PRO A 69 -24.71 -7.28 -29.06
C PRO A 69 -23.84 -7.53 -30.29
N SER A 70 -22.54 -7.26 -30.18
CA SER A 70 -21.55 -7.83 -31.07
C SER A 70 -20.43 -8.41 -30.21
N GLY A 71 -20.39 -9.73 -30.18
CA GLY A 71 -19.34 -10.48 -29.51
C GLY A 71 -18.06 -10.49 -30.32
N LYS A 72 -16.99 -10.84 -29.60
CA LYS A 72 -15.71 -11.34 -30.14
C LYS A 72 -14.72 -10.27 -30.61
N ASN A 73 -14.24 -9.46 -29.65
CA ASN A 73 -12.86 -8.95 -29.62
C ASN A 73 -12.37 -8.50 -28.21
N SER A 74 -13.09 -8.83 -27.13
CA SER A 74 -12.76 -8.31 -25.79
C SER A 74 -11.50 -8.93 -25.15
N SER A 75 -10.99 -10.07 -25.63
CA SER A 75 -9.92 -10.78 -24.92
C SER A 75 -8.52 -10.17 -25.13
N SER A 76 -8.18 -9.70 -26.34
CA SER A 76 -6.87 -9.10 -26.59
C SER A 76 -6.79 -7.68 -26.02
N GLU A 77 -7.84 -6.87 -26.20
CA GLU A 77 -7.85 -5.49 -25.74
C GLU A 77 -7.92 -5.38 -24.21
N GLN A 78 -8.63 -6.30 -23.55
CA GLN A 78 -8.66 -6.38 -22.08
C GLN A 78 -7.33 -6.89 -21.50
N LYS A 79 -6.61 -7.76 -22.23
CA LYS A 79 -5.24 -8.16 -21.85
C LYS A 79 -4.27 -6.99 -21.97
N SER A 80 -4.34 -6.23 -23.07
CA SER A 80 -3.50 -5.05 -23.29
C SER A 80 -3.78 -3.94 -22.26
N LYS A 81 -5.05 -3.65 -21.96
CA LYS A 81 -5.43 -2.68 -20.92
C LYS A 81 -4.95 -3.12 -19.52
N LYS A 82 -4.98 -4.41 -19.20
CA LYS A 82 -4.49 -4.92 -17.91
C LYS A 82 -2.97 -4.78 -17.76
N VAL A 83 -2.22 -5.10 -18.82
CA VAL A 83 -0.76 -4.93 -18.83
C VAL A 83 -0.43 -3.45 -18.55
N ALA A 84 -1.13 -2.53 -19.22
CA ALA A 84 -0.96 -1.09 -18.98
C ALA A 84 -1.28 -0.66 -17.54
N ILE A 85 -2.32 -1.20 -16.88
CA ILE A 85 -2.61 -0.86 -15.47
C ILE A 85 -1.54 -1.37 -14.52
N ASN A 86 -1.05 -2.60 -14.73
CA ASN A 86 0.02 -3.13 -13.90
C ASN A 86 1.33 -2.34 -14.09
N GLU A 87 1.62 -1.88 -15.30
CA GLU A 87 2.75 -0.97 -15.57
C GLU A 87 2.60 0.36 -14.83
N LYS A 88 1.40 0.94 -14.77
CA LYS A 88 1.13 2.17 -14.02
C LYS A 88 1.25 1.99 -12.51
N LEU A 89 0.76 0.87 -11.97
CA LEU A 89 0.94 0.51 -10.57
C LEU A 89 2.43 0.34 -10.21
N GLU A 90 3.19 -0.31 -11.10
CA GLU A 90 4.64 -0.49 -10.92
C GLU A 90 5.38 0.85 -10.98
N ALA A 91 5.05 1.71 -11.94
CA ALA A 91 5.62 3.05 -12.04
C ALA A 91 5.34 3.90 -10.79
N ARG A 92 4.09 3.88 -10.31
CA ARG A 92 3.70 4.61 -9.10
C ARG A 92 4.41 4.10 -7.85
N LEU A 93 4.50 2.78 -7.69
CA LEU A 93 5.23 2.19 -6.57
C LEU A 93 6.72 2.57 -6.62
N LYS A 94 7.32 2.58 -7.81
CA LYS A 94 8.72 2.97 -8.00
C LYS A 94 8.94 4.45 -7.67
N GLU A 95 8.04 5.34 -8.11
CA GLU A 95 8.10 6.76 -7.77
C GLU A 95 8.07 6.98 -6.25
N ASP A 96 7.15 6.32 -5.54
CA ASP A 96 7.08 6.36 -4.07
C ASP A 96 8.34 5.76 -3.41
N GLN A 97 8.95 4.75 -4.03
CA GLN A 97 10.22 4.19 -3.56
C GLN A 97 11.38 5.17 -3.76
N ASP A 98 11.42 5.88 -4.87
CA ASP A 98 12.45 6.88 -5.15
C ASP A 98 12.33 8.07 -4.17
N PHE A 99 11.11 8.51 -3.85
CA PHE A 99 10.89 9.52 -2.80
C PHE A 99 11.38 9.04 -1.43
N ALA A 100 11.13 7.78 -1.08
CA ALA A 100 11.59 7.21 0.18
C ALA A 100 13.13 7.11 0.23
N ASP A 101 13.80 6.77 -0.88
CA ASP A 101 15.27 6.74 -0.96
C ASP A 101 15.90 8.13 -0.85
N GLN A 102 15.18 9.17 -1.29
CA GLN A 102 15.56 10.56 -1.09
C GLN A 102 15.33 11.06 0.35
N GLY A 103 14.89 10.18 1.26
CA GLY A 103 14.70 10.49 2.67
C GLY A 103 13.30 11.00 3.03
N ASN A 104 12.34 11.03 2.10
CA ASN A 104 10.97 11.39 2.42
C ASN A 104 10.26 10.24 3.13
N THR A 105 10.16 10.35 4.46
CA THR A 105 9.60 9.30 5.32
C THR A 105 8.10 9.06 5.12
N SER A 106 7.38 10.00 4.50
CA SER A 106 5.96 9.84 4.14
C SER A 106 5.75 8.66 3.19
N PHE A 107 6.76 8.35 2.38
CA PHE A 107 6.75 7.27 1.40
C PHE A 107 7.47 6.00 1.84
N SER A 108 8.03 5.93 3.06
CA SER A 108 8.74 4.73 3.54
C SER A 108 7.93 3.43 3.48
N PHE A 109 6.59 3.53 3.46
CA PHE A 109 5.71 2.36 3.29
C PHE A 109 5.97 1.61 1.97
N SER A 110 6.38 2.31 0.91
CA SER A 110 6.60 1.75 -0.43
C SER A 110 7.75 0.74 -0.46
N LYS A 111 8.71 0.86 0.46
CA LYS A 111 9.85 -0.07 0.61
C LYS A 111 9.47 -1.45 1.13
N TYR A 112 8.25 -1.60 1.65
CA TYR A 112 7.73 -2.87 2.13
C TYR A 112 7.05 -3.69 1.04
N ALA A 113 6.88 -3.16 -0.17
CA ALA A 113 6.37 -3.88 -1.32
C ALA A 113 7.37 -3.82 -2.48
N TYR A 114 7.52 -4.91 -3.23
CA TYR A 114 8.35 -4.94 -4.43
C TYR A 114 7.52 -5.03 -5.71
N LYS A 115 6.22 -5.30 -5.61
CA LYS A 115 5.31 -5.38 -6.76
C LYS A 115 3.86 -5.20 -6.29
N ILE A 116 3.05 -4.53 -7.11
CA ILE A 116 1.59 -4.44 -6.93
C ILE A 116 0.94 -4.73 -8.27
N THR A 117 -0.14 -5.52 -8.28
CA THR A 117 -0.89 -5.83 -9.49
C THR A 117 -2.38 -5.85 -9.23
N ALA A 118 -3.17 -5.47 -10.23
CA ALA A 118 -4.61 -5.66 -10.23
C ALA A 118 -5.02 -6.85 -11.11
N ASN A 119 -6.06 -7.58 -10.69
CA ASN A 119 -6.68 -8.63 -11.49
C ASN A 119 -7.85 -8.09 -12.34
N LYS A 120 -8.64 -8.98 -12.98
CA LYS A 120 -9.75 -8.57 -13.86
C LYS A 120 -10.92 -7.92 -13.11
N ASN A 121 -11.02 -8.18 -11.82
CA ASN A 121 -12.04 -7.65 -10.92
C ASN A 121 -11.50 -6.44 -10.14
N ASN A 122 -10.36 -5.88 -10.56
CA ASN A 122 -9.64 -4.80 -9.89
C ASN A 122 -9.18 -5.14 -8.46
N GLU A 123 -9.18 -6.42 -8.07
CA GLU A 123 -8.64 -6.85 -6.78
C GLU A 123 -7.12 -6.75 -6.80
N LEU A 124 -6.56 -6.26 -5.70
CA LEU A 124 -5.15 -5.99 -5.55
C LEU A 124 -4.39 -7.19 -5.00
N SER A 125 -3.24 -7.46 -5.61
CA SER A 125 -2.21 -8.35 -5.08
C SER A 125 -0.95 -7.53 -4.80
N ILE A 126 -0.60 -7.40 -3.53
CA ILE A 126 0.55 -6.66 -3.05
C ILE A 126 1.63 -7.66 -2.63
N TYR A 127 2.80 -7.58 -3.24
CA TYR A 127 3.90 -8.49 -2.97
C TYR A 127 4.90 -7.80 -2.04
N VAL A 128 4.98 -8.29 -0.81
CA VAL A 128 5.72 -7.64 0.28
C VAL A 128 7.12 -8.22 0.46
N THR A 129 8.01 -7.41 1.03
CA THR A 129 9.39 -7.81 1.37
C THR A 129 9.45 -8.59 2.68
N GLY A 130 10.57 -9.27 2.95
CA GLY A 130 10.77 -9.98 4.21
C GLY A 130 10.75 -9.08 5.46
N ASP A 131 11.13 -7.81 5.31
CA ASP A 131 11.10 -6.82 6.40
C ASP A 131 9.67 -6.54 6.87
N PHE A 132 8.69 -6.65 5.98
CA PHE A 132 7.28 -6.50 6.33
C PHE A 132 6.81 -7.53 7.38
N LEU A 133 7.39 -8.73 7.37
CA LEU A 133 6.97 -9.81 8.29
C LEU A 133 7.36 -9.54 9.73
N GLN A 134 8.45 -8.79 9.93
CA GLN A 134 9.02 -8.45 11.23
C GLN A 134 8.25 -7.33 11.93
N LEU A 135 7.34 -6.66 11.21
CA LEU A 135 6.50 -5.60 11.74
C LEU A 135 5.42 -6.14 12.69
N SER A 136 5.06 -5.31 13.67
CA SER A 136 3.86 -5.50 14.47
C SER A 136 2.59 -5.43 13.61
N GLU A 137 1.49 -6.02 14.08
CA GLU A 137 0.21 -5.97 13.36
C GLU A 137 -0.27 -4.53 13.12
N SER A 138 -0.03 -3.62 14.07
CA SER A 138 -0.35 -2.20 13.91
C SER A 138 0.44 -1.56 12.75
N GLN A 139 1.75 -1.82 12.69
CA GLN A 139 2.59 -1.33 11.59
C GLN A 139 2.19 -1.95 10.25
N LYS A 140 1.86 -3.25 10.22
CA LYS A 140 1.35 -3.92 9.02
C LYS A 140 0.05 -3.30 8.54
N ASN A 141 -0.87 -2.95 9.46
CA ASN A 141 -2.11 -2.27 9.12
C ASN A 141 -1.85 -0.90 8.49
N GLU A 142 -0.99 -0.07 9.09
CA GLU A 142 -0.68 1.25 8.55
C GLU A 142 -0.02 1.18 7.17
N ILE A 143 0.97 0.31 6.99
CA ILE A 143 1.64 0.11 5.70
C ILE A 143 0.66 -0.48 4.67
N GLY A 144 -0.15 -1.47 5.07
CA GLY A 144 -1.16 -2.09 4.21
C GLY A 144 -2.17 -1.08 3.70
N LYS A 145 -2.68 -0.19 4.57
CA LYS A 145 -3.62 0.88 4.18
C LYS A 145 -2.99 1.85 3.19
N LYS A 146 -1.73 2.24 3.40
CA LYS A 146 -1.03 3.16 2.50
C LYS A 146 -0.80 2.54 1.12
N LEU A 147 -0.32 1.29 1.07
CA LEU A 147 -0.12 0.57 -0.19
C LEU A 147 -1.44 0.36 -0.94
N GLN A 148 -2.51 -0.04 -0.23
CA GLN A 148 -3.84 -0.19 -0.81
C GLN A 148 -4.38 1.15 -1.32
N SER A 149 -4.19 2.23 -0.58
CA SER A 149 -4.69 3.56 -0.98
C SER A 149 -3.95 4.09 -2.21
N MET A 150 -2.63 3.94 -2.27
CA MET A 150 -1.81 4.27 -3.44
C MET A 150 -2.28 3.48 -4.67
N ALA A 151 -2.51 2.17 -4.52
CA ALA A 151 -2.96 1.35 -5.64
C ALA A 151 -4.39 1.70 -6.08
N ASN A 152 -5.30 1.97 -5.13
CA ASN A 152 -6.65 2.42 -5.45
C ASN A 152 -6.67 3.79 -6.14
N SER A 153 -5.75 4.70 -5.83
CA SER A 153 -5.69 5.99 -6.53
C SER A 153 -5.34 5.78 -8.01
N VAL A 154 -4.37 4.91 -8.31
CA VAL A 154 -4.05 4.53 -9.69
C VAL A 154 -5.24 3.91 -10.39
N LEU A 155 -5.96 2.98 -9.74
CA LEU A 155 -7.15 2.38 -10.33
C LEU A 155 -8.25 3.42 -10.61
N TYR A 156 -8.44 4.37 -9.71
CA TYR A 156 -9.43 5.44 -9.84
C TYR A 156 -9.07 6.40 -10.98
N GLU A 157 -7.83 6.90 -11.01
CA GLU A 157 -7.28 7.77 -12.07
C GLU A 157 -7.42 7.12 -13.47
N GLU A 158 -7.32 5.80 -13.53
CA GLU A 158 -7.43 5.00 -14.75
C GLU A 158 -8.86 4.54 -15.06
N ASN A 159 -9.86 5.08 -14.34
CA ASN A 159 -11.29 4.76 -14.48
C ASN A 159 -11.56 3.24 -14.38
N LYS A 160 -10.82 2.54 -13.51
CA LYS A 160 -11.03 1.10 -13.23
C LYS A 160 -12.01 0.87 -12.11
N ILE A 161 -12.05 1.78 -11.15
CA ILE A 161 -12.98 1.77 -10.04
C ILE A 161 -13.70 3.12 -10.00
N ASP A 162 -14.93 3.13 -9.51
CA ASP A 162 -15.72 4.36 -9.35
C ASP A 162 -15.49 5.01 -7.97
N ASP A 163 -16.20 6.10 -7.71
CA ASP A 163 -16.11 6.83 -6.44
C ASP A 163 -16.47 5.99 -5.22
N ASP A 164 -17.42 5.06 -5.37
CA ASP A 164 -17.92 4.25 -4.25
C ASP A 164 -16.95 3.11 -3.97
N GLU A 165 -16.48 2.41 -5.02
CA GLU A 165 -15.39 1.43 -4.92
C GLU A 165 -14.09 2.05 -4.38
N TYR A 166 -13.77 3.30 -4.74
CA TYR A 166 -12.59 4.00 -4.22
C TYR A 166 -12.69 4.32 -2.71
N LYS A 167 -13.90 4.64 -2.23
CA LYS A 167 -14.19 4.87 -0.81
C LYS A 167 -14.17 3.57 -0.02
N GLU A 168 -14.83 2.53 -0.53
CA GLU A 168 -14.91 1.20 0.11
C GLU A 168 -13.59 0.43 0.05
N LYS A 169 -12.69 0.82 -0.86
CA LYS A 169 -11.43 0.17 -1.19
C LYS A 169 -11.64 -1.19 -1.87
N THR A 170 -10.70 -1.55 -2.74
CA THR A 170 -10.68 -2.87 -3.38
C THR A 170 -10.18 -3.97 -2.45
N ILE A 171 -10.68 -5.19 -2.68
CA ILE A 171 -10.17 -6.40 -2.02
C ILE A 171 -8.66 -6.50 -2.27
N THR A 172 -7.90 -6.69 -1.21
CA THR A 172 -6.44 -6.66 -1.24
C THR A 172 -5.86 -7.87 -0.55
N THR A 173 -4.97 -8.58 -1.23
CA THR A 173 -4.22 -9.71 -0.68
C THR A 173 -2.73 -9.43 -0.70
N PHE A 174 -2.06 -9.76 0.40
CA PHE A 174 -0.62 -9.59 0.58
C PHE A 174 0.11 -10.92 0.42
N TYR A 175 1.17 -10.93 -0.38
CA TYR A 175 1.94 -12.13 -0.73
C TYR A 175 3.42 -11.96 -0.40
N LEU A 176 4.03 -13.02 0.12
CA LEU A 176 5.47 -13.22 0.19
C LEU A 176 5.89 -14.23 -0.88
N ASN A 177 7.04 -14.00 -1.54
CA ASN A 177 7.63 -14.94 -2.51
C ASN A 177 6.64 -15.45 -3.59
N LYS A 178 5.73 -14.58 -4.04
CA LYS A 178 4.68 -14.80 -5.05
C LYS A 178 3.52 -15.72 -4.64
N ASP A 179 3.75 -16.73 -3.81
CA ASP A 179 2.77 -17.80 -3.61
C ASP A 179 2.28 -17.93 -2.15
N VAL A 180 2.93 -17.27 -1.19
CA VAL A 180 2.56 -17.37 0.23
C VAL A 180 1.72 -16.17 0.62
N SER A 181 0.40 -16.35 0.77
CA SER A 181 -0.46 -15.30 1.33
C SER A 181 -0.11 -15.06 2.80
N VAL A 182 0.15 -13.80 3.14
CA VAL A 182 0.51 -13.34 4.50
C VAL A 182 -0.56 -12.45 5.12
N GLY A 183 -1.55 -12.03 4.34
CA GLY A 183 -2.71 -11.31 4.85
C GLY A 183 -3.70 -10.96 3.76
N VAL A 184 -4.92 -10.63 4.17
CA VAL A 184 -6.03 -10.29 3.28
C VAL A 184 -6.93 -9.24 3.91
N SER A 185 -7.52 -8.38 3.09
CA SER A 185 -8.54 -7.43 3.53
C SER A 185 -9.81 -8.14 4.02
N GLN A 186 -10.51 -7.58 5.00
CA GLN A 186 -11.74 -8.15 5.53
C GLN A 186 -12.90 -7.98 4.55
N VAL A 187 -13.76 -8.99 4.42
CA VAL A 187 -14.86 -9.05 3.43
C VAL A 187 -15.87 -7.89 3.54
N PHE A 188 -16.11 -7.38 4.74
CA PHE A 188 -17.09 -6.30 4.98
C PHE A 188 -16.45 -4.94 5.24
N ASP A 189 -15.12 -4.88 5.32
CA ASP A 189 -14.36 -3.65 5.53
C ASP A 189 -12.98 -3.83 4.92
N HIS A 190 -12.85 -3.51 3.62
CA HIS A 190 -11.62 -3.76 2.89
C HIS A 190 -10.44 -2.91 3.38
N SER A 191 -10.69 -1.91 4.24
CA SER A 191 -9.64 -1.09 4.88
C SER A 191 -8.98 -1.77 6.09
N LYS A 192 -9.58 -2.86 6.58
CA LYS A 192 -9.05 -3.70 7.66
C LYS A 192 -8.43 -4.96 7.09
N PHE A 193 -7.38 -5.43 7.75
CA PHE A 193 -6.64 -6.61 7.32
C PHE A 193 -6.64 -7.70 8.39
N HIS A 194 -6.73 -8.93 7.94
CA HIS A 194 -6.37 -10.10 8.72
C HIS A 194 -4.97 -10.55 8.30
N TRP A 195 -4.05 -10.62 9.25
CA TRP A 195 -2.69 -11.08 9.02
C TRP A 195 -2.57 -12.55 9.42
N ASN A 196 -2.01 -13.35 8.52
CA ASN A 196 -1.77 -14.76 8.82
C ASN A 196 -0.69 -14.85 9.90
N LYS A 197 -0.91 -15.69 10.92
CA LYS A 197 0.11 -15.96 11.92
C LYS A 197 1.28 -16.65 11.25
N ASN A 198 2.44 -16.01 11.24
CA ASN A 198 3.69 -16.64 10.81
C ASN A 198 3.90 -17.90 11.66
N LYS A 199 3.94 -19.07 11.03
CA LYS A 199 4.38 -20.32 11.68
C LYS A 199 5.90 -20.42 11.64
#